data_AF-A0A8T3PJF5-F1
#
_entry.id   AF-A0A8T3PJF5-F1
#
_cell.length_a   1.000
_cell.length_b   1.000
_cell.length_c   1.000
_cell.angle_alpha   90.00
_cell.angle_beta   90.00
_cell.angle_gamma   90.00
#
_symmetry.space_group_name_H-M   'P 1'
#
loop_
_entity.id
_entity.type
_entity.pdbx_description
1 polymer ?
#
loop_
_entity_poly.entity_id
_entity_poly.type
_entity_poly.pdbx_seq_one_letter_code
_entity_poly.pdbx_strand_id
1 'polypeptide(L)' 'EVTSDAKDHLIKLGYDVDYGARPLRRVIQNMIEDPLAEALLLGRFTAGQTVLIDRSPDAGLSIEALAEKTPVEAH' A
#
# COMPACT_ATOMS: atom_id res chain seq x y z
N GLU A 1 -6.12 -3.93 1.55
CA GLU A 1 -5.50 -5.23 1.84
C GLU A 1 -4.01 -5.22 1.52
N VAL A 2 -3.20 -5.91 2.33
CA VAL A 2 -1.74 -6.02 2.13
C VAL A 2 -1.34 -7.49 2.24
N THR A 3 -0.68 -8.01 1.20
CA THR A 3 -0.22 -9.39 1.18
C THR A 3 0.91 -9.64 2.19
N SER A 4 1.11 -10.91 2.56
CA SER A 4 2.21 -11.32 3.44
C SER A 4 3.56 -11.00 2.80
N ASP A 5 3.71 -11.23 1.50
CA ASP A 5 4.96 -10.97 0.77
C ASP A 5 5.33 -9.49 0.74
N ALA A 6 4.34 -8.60 0.60
CA ALA A 6 4.52 -7.16 0.72
C ALA A 6 4.93 -6.75 2.14
N LYS A 7 4.27 -7.30 3.17
CA LYS A 7 4.62 -7.04 4.58
C LYS A 7 6.06 -7.45 4.87
N ASP A 8 6.46 -8.65 4.46
CA ASP A 8 7.82 -9.15 4.65
C ASP A 8 8.85 -8.29 3.91
N HIS A 9 8.49 -7.79 2.72
CA HIS A 9 9.36 -6.88 1.98
C HIS A 9 9.55 -5.55 2.71
N LEU A 10 8.46 -4.94 3.20
CA LEU A 10 8.50 -3.69 3.97
C LEU A 10 9.32 -3.84 5.25
N ILE A 11 9.14 -4.96 5.97
CA ILE A 11 9.92 -5.26 7.17
C ILE A 11 11.40 -5.36 6.82
N LYS A 12 11.77 -6.07 5.75
CA LYS A 12 13.18 -6.17 5.30
C LYS A 12 13.79 -4.81 4.94
N LEU A 13 13.00 -3.88 4.41
CA LEU A 13 13.47 -2.54 4.02
C LEU A 13 13.54 -1.55 5.20
N GLY A 14 12.63 -1.69 6.17
CA GLY A 14 12.43 -0.70 7.23
C GLY A 14 12.79 -1.18 8.64
N TYR A 15 13.23 -2.42 8.81
CA TYR A 15 13.66 -2.94 10.09
C TYR A 15 15.16 -2.67 10.27
N ASP A 16 15.47 -1.89 11.30
CA ASP A 16 16.83 -1.64 11.75
C ASP A 16 16.91 -1.98 13.25
N VAL A 17 17.88 -2.80 13.63
CA VAL A 17 18.04 -3.27 15.02
C VAL A 17 18.35 -2.12 15.97
N ASP A 18 19.09 -1.11 15.51
CA ASP A 18 19.51 0.02 16.31
C ASP A 18 18.39 1.07 16.46
N TYR A 19 17.51 1.18 15.45
CA TYR A 19 16.46 2.20 15.39
C TYR A 19 15.03 1.66 15.60
N GLY A 20 14.87 0.34 15.77
CA GLY A 20 13.59 -0.33 15.94
C GLY A 20 12.67 -0.15 14.73
N ALA A 21 11.36 -0.04 14.96
CA ALA A 21 10.36 0.10 13.89
C ALA A 21 10.23 1.53 13.31
N ARG A 22 11.07 2.49 13.71
CA ARG A 22 10.98 3.86 13.18
C ARG A 22 11.24 3.96 11.67
N PRO A 23 12.26 3.29 11.11
CA PRO A 23 12.49 3.31 9.67
C PRO A 23 11.33 2.65 8.91
N LEU A 24 10.70 1.61 9.47
CA LEU A 24 9.54 0.94 8.88
C LEU A 24 8.39 1.90 8.61
N ARG A 25 8.11 2.83 9.52
CA ARG A 25 7.07 3.84 9.30
C ARG A 25 7.38 4.73 8.09
N ARG A 26 8.65 5.11 7.93
CA ARG A 26 9.10 5.93 6.79
C ARG A 26 9.02 5.16 5.47
N VAL A 27 9.34 3.87 5.49
CA VAL A 27 9.21 3.00 4.31
C VAL A 27 7.75 2.88 3.90
N ILE A 28 6.84 2.65 4.86
CA ILE A 28 5.38 2.59 4.59
C ILE A 28 4.89 3.91 3.99
N GLN A 29 5.28 5.05 4.55
CA GLN A 29 4.90 6.36 4.02
C GLN A 29 5.35 6.53 2.56
N ASN A 30 6.65 6.34 2.31
CA ASN A 30 7.22 6.58 0.99
C ASN A 30 6.73 5.59 -0.08
N MET A 31 6.48 4.32 0.29
CA MET A 31 6.14 3.27 -0.68
C MET A 31 4.64 3.04 -0.81
N ILE A 32 3.83 3.46 0.15
CA ILE A 32 2.38 3.23 0.16
C ILE A 32 1.61 4.54 0.26
N GLU A 33 1.84 5.35 1.30
CA GLU A 33 1.02 6.56 1.51
C GLU A 33 1.24 7.60 0.39
N ASP A 34 2.50 7.87 0.00
CA ASP A 34 2.80 8.86 -1.03
C ASP A 34 2.25 8.45 -2.41
N PRO A 35 2.47 7.22 -2.92
CA PRO A 35 1.91 6.80 -4.20
C PRO A 35 0.38 6.71 -4.19
N LEU A 36 -0.21 6.34 -3.05
CA LEU A 36 -1.67 6.31 -2.89
C LEU A 36 -2.24 7.73 -2.93
N ALA A 37 -1.62 8.68 -2.24
CA ALA A 37 -2.03 10.08 -2.26
C ALA A 37 -1.96 10.67 -3.67
N GLU A 38 -0.88 10.42 -4.40
CA GLU A 38 -0.75 10.83 -5.81
C GLU A 38 -1.83 10.18 -6.67
N ALA A 39 -2.06 8.87 -6.52
CA ALA A 39 -3.07 8.17 -7.29
C ALA A 39 -4.51 8.63 -6.98
N LEU A 40 -4.79 9.02 -5.73
CA LEU A 40 -6.06 9.67 -5.34
C LEU A 40 -6.21 11.04 -6.01
N LEU A 41 -5.16 11.86 -6.02
CA LEU A 41 -5.16 13.16 -6.70
C LEU A 41 -5.35 13.04 -8.22
N LEU A 42 -4.78 11.98 -8.81
CA LEU A 42 -4.92 11.66 -10.23
C LEU A 42 -6.28 10.99 -10.57
N GLY A 43 -7.12 10.71 -9.57
CA GLY A 43 -8.42 10.04 -9.75
C GLY A 43 -8.31 8.57 -10.15
N ARG A 44 -7.15 7.92 -9.92
CA ARG A 44 -6.95 6.48 -10.15
C ARG A 44 -7.63 5.62 -9.10
N PHE A 45 -7.75 6.16 -7.88
CA PHE A 45 -8.50 5.55 -6.78
C PHE A 45 -9.55 6.53 -6.27
N THR A 46 -10.67 6.01 -5.77
CA THR A 46 -11.72 6.80 -5.14
C THR A 46 -11.91 6.42 -3.68
N ALA A 47 -12.40 7.36 -2.88
CA ALA A 47 -12.76 7.08 -1.49
C ALA A 47 -13.75 5.90 -1.41
N GLY A 48 -13.50 4.96 -0.51
CA GLY A 48 -14.31 3.74 -0.36
C GLY A 48 -13.86 2.56 -1.24
N GLN A 49 -12.87 2.73 -2.13
CA GLN A 49 -12.25 1.59 -2.80
C GLN A 49 -11.25 0.89 -1.90
N THR A 50 -11.27 -0.44 -1.95
CA THR A 50 -10.22 -1.27 -1.37
C THR A 50 -9.09 -1.41 -2.38
N VAL A 51 -7.85 -1.20 -1.95
CA VAL A 51 -6.65 -1.47 -2.76
C VAL A 51 -5.91 -2.70 -2.23
N LEU A 52 -5.31 -3.49 -3.12
CA LEU A 52 -4.36 -4.55 -2.82
C LEU A 52 -2.94 -3.99 -2.96
N ILE A 53 -2.15 -4.16 -1.91
CA ILE A 53 -0.73 -3.88 -1.92
C ILE A 53 -0.01 -5.23 -1.92
N ASP A 54 0.76 -5.48 -2.98
CA ASP A 54 1.50 -6.72 -3.17
C ASP A 54 2.97 -6.47 -3.55
N ARG A 55 3.80 -7.51 -3.48
CA ARG A 55 5.20 -7.45 -3.87
C ARG A 55 5.32 -7.45 -5.39
N SER A 56 5.94 -6.41 -5.93
CA SER A 56 6.22 -6.33 -7.36
C SER A 56 7.40 -7.24 -7.74
N PRO A 57 7.37 -7.87 -8.93
CA PRO A 57 8.50 -8.64 -9.47
C PRO A 57 9.76 -7.79 -9.69
N ASP A 58 9.62 -6.48 -9.92
CA ASP A 58 10.73 -5.56 -10.25
C ASP A 58 11.39 -4.90 -9.02
N ALA A 59 11.28 -5.55 -7.85
CA ALA A 59 11.85 -5.11 -6.56
C ALA A 59 11.16 -3.92 -5.86
N GLY A 60 9.87 -3.69 -6.14
CA GLY A 60 9.05 -2.67 -5.46
C GLY A 60 7.76 -3.23 -4.84
N LEU A 61 6.78 -2.35 -4.64
CA LEU A 61 5.41 -2.71 -4.31
C LEU A 61 4.49 -2.38 -5.49
N SER A 62 3.52 -3.24 -5.76
CA SER A 62 2.39 -2.96 -6.64
C SER A 62 1.18 -2.52 -5.80
N ILE A 63 0.46 -1.52 -6.29
CA ILE A 63 -0.79 -1.04 -5.68
C ILE A 63 -1.87 -1.12 -6.75
N GLU A 64 -2.83 -2.01 -6.54
CA GLU A 64 -3.91 -2.26 -7.49
C GLU A 64 -5.25 -2.07 -6.80
N ALA A 65 -6.24 -1.53 -7.52
CA ALA A 65 -7.59 -1.47 -6.99
C ALA A 65 -8.14 -2.91 -6.93
N LEU A 66 -8.51 -3.38 -5.74
CA LEU A 66 -9.37 -4.54 -5.65
C LEU A 66 -10.72 -4.07 -6.13
N ALA A 67 -11.11 -4.53 -7.31
CA ALA A 67 -12.46 -4.36 -7.80
C ALA A 67 -13.41 -5.14 -6.88
N GLU A 68 -13.76 -4.56 -5.73
CA GLU A 68 -14.88 -5.05 -4.94
C GLU A 68 -16.17 -4.53 -5.57
N LYS A 69 -17.06 -5.50 -5.83
CA LYS A 69 -18.38 -5.35 -6.43
C LYS A 69 -19.11 -4.13 -5.87
N THR A 70 -19.62 -3.33 -6.80
CA THR A 70 -20.84 -2.52 -6.75
C THR A 70 -21.16 -1.87 -5.39
N PRO A 71 -21.21 -0.53 -5.30
CA PRO A 71 -21.83 0.12 -4.15
C PRO A 71 -23.23 -0.47 -4.00
N VAL A 72 -23.49 -1.14 -2.88
CA VAL A 72 -24.86 -1.46 -2.49
C VAL A 72 -25.52 -0.10 -2.27
N GLU A 73 -26.38 0.28 -3.20
CA GLU A 73 -27.26 1.44 -3.10
C GLU A 73 -27.95 1.41 -1.73
N ALA A 74 -27.61 2.37 -0.86
CA ALA A 74 -28.44 2.71 0.27
C ALA A 74 -29.40 3.81 -0.20
N HIS A 75 -30.63 3.37 -0.43
CA HIS A 75 -31.83 4.17 -0.72
C HIS A 75 -32.13 5.23 0.35
#